data_AF-A0A1Z9J5N4-F1
#
_entry.id   AF-A0A1Z9J5N4-F1
#
_cell.length_a   1.000
_cell.length_b   1.000
_cell.length_c   1.000
_cell.angle_alpha   90.00
_cell.angle_beta   90.00
_cell.angle_gamma   90.00
#
_symmetry.space_group_name_H-M   'P 1'
#
loop_
_entity.id
_entity.type
_entity.pdbx_description
1 polymer ?
#
loop_
_entity_poly.entity_id
_entity_poly.type
_entity_poly.pdbx_seq_one_letter_code
_entity_poly.pdbx_strand_id
1 'polypeptide(L)'
;DAHNAGLDVARVHSGDPSVYGAIAEQMRRLDMLEIPYDVTPGVPAFAAAAAVLGQELTLPEIAQTVIITRTDGKASPMPEGEDLASLGAHRATLALHLSIRNLSKVVRELTPHYGSDCPVVVVYRVTWPDEKVIFGTLADIREKVRAGKITRTALILVGHVFGNRNFTDSRLYAKDHQHILRHVK
;
A
#
# COMPACT_ATOMS: atom_id res chain seq x y z
N ASP A 1 28.61 20.98 5.12
CA ASP A 1 29.91 20.31 5.36
C ASP A 1 30.26 19.30 4.29
N ALA A 2 29.53 18.18 4.13
CA ALA A 2 29.87 17.15 3.13
C ALA A 2 29.96 17.69 1.69
N HIS A 3 28.98 18.50 1.26
CA HIS A 3 29.00 19.13 -0.07
C HIS A 3 30.23 20.04 -0.27
N ASN A 4 30.53 20.91 0.71
CA ASN A 4 31.70 21.79 0.68
C ASN A 4 33.03 21.01 0.69
N ALA A 5 33.03 19.78 1.22
CA ALA A 5 34.18 18.88 1.24
C ALA A 5 34.27 18.00 -0.03
N GLY A 6 33.36 18.13 -0.99
CA GLY A 6 33.33 17.30 -2.20
C GLY A 6 33.05 15.82 -1.95
N LEU A 7 32.32 15.50 -0.87
CA LEU A 7 32.00 14.12 -0.49
C LEU A 7 30.61 13.72 -0.99
N ASP A 8 30.52 12.53 -1.58
CA ASP A 8 29.24 11.90 -1.91
C ASP A 8 28.48 11.49 -0.64
N VAL A 9 27.16 11.69 -0.64
CA VAL A 9 26.30 11.40 0.52
C VAL A 9 25.20 10.42 0.12
N ALA A 10 25.17 9.26 0.78
CA ALA A 10 24.07 8.32 0.66
C ALA A 10 23.03 8.55 1.76
N ARG A 11 21.80 8.91 1.37
CA ARG A 11 20.64 9.01 2.28
C ARG A 11 19.69 7.84 2.03
N VAL A 12 19.75 6.82 2.88
CA VAL A 12 18.93 5.60 2.72
C VAL A 12 17.56 5.78 3.36
N HIS A 13 16.51 5.58 2.57
CA HIS A 13 15.11 5.60 3.00
C HIS A 13 14.52 4.17 2.98
N SER A 14 13.54 3.93 3.85
CA SER A 14 12.80 2.66 3.85
C SER A 14 11.83 2.61 2.68
N GLY A 15 11.77 1.47 2.00
CA GLY A 15 10.82 1.24 0.91
C GLY A 15 11.17 2.08 -0.33
N ASP A 16 10.17 2.78 -0.87
CA ASP A 16 10.38 3.71 -1.97
C ASP A 16 10.25 5.17 -1.48
N PRO A 17 11.18 6.07 -1.84
CA PRO A 17 11.16 7.46 -1.40
C PRO A 17 9.88 8.25 -1.77
N SER A 18 9.17 7.87 -2.84
CA SER A 18 7.99 8.58 -3.33
C SER A 18 6.78 8.49 -2.40
N VAL A 19 6.72 7.49 -1.52
CA VAL A 19 5.56 7.23 -0.66
C VAL A 19 5.91 7.47 0.80
N TYR A 20 5.41 8.58 1.37
CA TYR A 20 5.61 8.96 2.77
C TYR A 20 7.08 9.03 3.22
N GLY A 21 8.02 9.22 2.29
CA GLY A 21 9.47 9.23 2.56
C GLY A 21 10.01 10.56 3.10
N ALA A 22 9.20 11.62 3.14
CA ALA A 22 9.59 12.98 3.53
C ALA A 22 10.81 13.51 2.75
N ILE A 23 10.95 13.14 1.48
CA ILE A 23 12.07 13.59 0.65
C ILE A 23 11.85 14.98 0.07
N ALA A 24 10.60 15.40 -0.14
CA ALA A 24 10.28 16.71 -0.73
C ALA A 24 10.83 17.89 0.10
N GLU A 25 10.76 17.81 1.44
CA GLU A 25 11.31 18.84 2.31
C GLU A 25 12.84 18.86 2.35
N GLN A 26 13.48 17.72 2.10
CA GLN A 26 14.93 17.61 2.00
C GLN A 26 15.39 18.21 0.68
N MET A 27 14.78 17.79 -0.44
CA MET A 27 15.03 18.30 -1.78
C MET A 27 14.88 19.81 -1.87
N ARG A 28 13.77 20.36 -1.37
CA ARG A 28 13.56 21.81 -1.32
C ARG A 28 14.70 22.56 -0.60
N ARG A 29 15.29 21.96 0.44
CA ARG A 29 16.43 22.57 1.14
C ARG A 29 17.73 22.41 0.35
N LEU A 30 17.93 21.28 -0.32
CA LEU A 30 19.08 21.06 -1.20
C LEU A 30 19.03 22.02 -2.39
N ASP A 31 17.85 22.24 -2.98
CA ASP A 31 17.62 23.21 -4.07
C ASP A 31 18.01 24.63 -3.64
N MET A 32 17.55 25.08 -2.46
CA MET A 32 17.91 26.41 -1.92
C MET A 32 19.40 26.58 -1.65
N LEU A 33 20.12 25.48 -1.44
CA LEU A 33 21.56 25.45 -1.18
C LEU A 33 22.38 25.11 -2.43
N GLU A 34 21.73 24.93 -3.58
CA GLU A 34 22.34 24.51 -4.85
C GLU A 34 23.14 23.20 -4.73
N ILE A 35 22.70 22.29 -3.85
CA ILE A 35 23.33 20.98 -3.65
C ILE A 35 22.69 19.97 -4.62
N PRO A 36 23.44 19.39 -5.56
CA PRO A 36 22.91 18.41 -6.49
C PRO A 36 22.54 17.10 -5.77
N TYR A 37 21.50 16.44 -6.26
CA TYR A 37 21.06 15.12 -5.79
C TYR A 37 20.41 14.33 -6.92
N ASP A 38 20.30 13.02 -6.71
CA ASP A 38 19.46 12.13 -7.51
C ASP A 38 18.50 11.34 -6.60
N VAL A 39 17.60 10.58 -7.22
CA VAL A 39 16.67 9.69 -6.52
C VAL A 39 16.75 8.31 -7.15
N THR A 40 17.19 7.34 -6.37
CA THR A 40 17.14 5.93 -6.74
C THR A 40 15.80 5.34 -6.26
N PRO A 41 14.97 4.75 -7.14
CA PRO A 41 13.71 4.13 -6.74
C PRO A 41 13.95 2.88 -5.91
N GLY A 42 12.99 2.57 -5.04
CA GLY A 42 12.99 1.40 -4.17
C GLY A 42 11.77 0.50 -4.38
N VAL A 43 11.66 -0.56 -3.57
CA VAL A 43 10.49 -1.43 -3.56
C VAL A 43 9.55 -0.98 -2.45
N PRO A 44 8.35 -0.45 -2.75
CA PRO A 44 7.43 0.01 -1.73
C PRO A 44 6.79 -1.17 -0.97
N ALA A 45 6.38 -0.92 0.27
CA ALA A 45 5.87 -1.96 1.17
C ALA A 45 4.63 -2.70 0.62
N PHE A 46 3.74 -2.02 -0.11
CA PHE A 46 2.57 -2.65 -0.72
C PHE A 46 2.94 -3.62 -1.83
N ALA A 47 3.97 -3.33 -2.63
CA ALA A 47 4.47 -4.23 -3.66
C ALA A 47 5.19 -5.44 -3.03
N ALA A 48 6.01 -5.19 -2.01
CA ALA A 48 6.63 -6.27 -1.23
C ALA A 48 5.56 -7.20 -0.60
N ALA A 49 4.49 -6.62 -0.05
CA ALA A 49 3.38 -7.39 0.53
C ALA A 49 2.65 -8.21 -0.53
N ALA A 50 2.33 -7.62 -1.69
CA ALA A 50 1.72 -8.35 -2.80
C ALA A 50 2.57 -9.55 -3.25
N ALA A 51 3.89 -9.37 -3.35
CA ALA A 51 4.83 -10.44 -3.71
C ALA A 51 4.86 -11.57 -2.66
N VAL A 52 4.95 -11.23 -1.37
CA VAL A 52 4.93 -12.21 -0.26
C VAL A 52 3.61 -12.99 -0.22
N LEU A 53 2.50 -12.32 -0.50
CA LEU A 53 1.17 -12.95 -0.56
C LEU A 53 0.96 -13.79 -1.82
N GLY A 54 1.81 -13.64 -2.84
CA GLY A 54 1.60 -14.22 -4.16
C GLY A 54 0.29 -13.75 -4.79
N GLN A 55 -0.07 -12.48 -4.57
CA GLN A 55 -1.38 -11.94 -4.89
C GLN A 55 -1.27 -10.70 -5.78
N GLU A 56 -1.99 -10.70 -6.90
CA GLU A 56 -2.19 -9.50 -7.70
C GLU A 56 -3.20 -8.58 -6.99
N LEU A 57 -2.89 -7.28 -6.89
CA LEU A 57 -3.75 -6.29 -6.21
C LEU A 57 -4.89 -5.79 -7.10
N THR A 58 -4.82 -6.10 -8.39
CA THR A 58 -5.84 -5.84 -9.41
C THR A 58 -6.30 -7.17 -9.99
N LEU A 59 -7.59 -7.39 -10.05
CA LEU A 59 -8.19 -8.60 -10.63
C LEU A 59 -9.36 -8.19 -11.53
N PRO A 60 -9.49 -8.78 -12.74
CA PRO A 60 -10.64 -8.55 -13.59
C PRO A 60 -11.95 -8.76 -12.81
N GLU A 61 -12.94 -7.90 -13.06
CA GLU A 61 -14.28 -7.94 -12.46
C GLU A 61 -14.34 -7.74 -10.93
N ILE A 62 -13.19 -7.70 -10.23
CA ILE A 62 -13.10 -7.49 -8.78
C ILE A 62 -12.55 -6.09 -8.45
N ALA A 63 -11.35 -5.76 -8.93
CA ALA A 63 -10.74 -4.45 -8.71
C ALA A 63 -9.73 -4.12 -9.81
N GLN A 64 -9.83 -2.92 -10.39
CA GLN A 64 -8.87 -2.40 -11.37
C GLN A 64 -8.09 -1.19 -10.83
N THR A 65 -8.28 -0.89 -9.54
CA THR A 65 -7.72 0.30 -8.89
C THR A 65 -7.10 -0.12 -7.57
N VAL A 66 -5.92 0.43 -7.27
CA VAL A 66 -5.26 0.35 -5.97
C VAL A 66 -5.11 1.76 -5.42
N ILE A 67 -5.60 2.00 -4.20
CA ILE A 67 -5.46 3.27 -3.50
C ILE A 67 -4.42 3.09 -2.39
N ILE A 68 -3.32 3.83 -2.49
CA ILE A 68 -2.29 3.91 -1.45
C ILE A 68 -2.63 5.12 -0.58
N THR A 69 -2.97 4.88 0.68
CA THR A 69 -3.38 5.96 1.59
C THR A 69 -2.96 5.66 3.03
N ARG A 70 -3.36 6.52 3.96
CA ARG A 70 -3.20 6.37 5.41
C ARG A 70 -4.44 6.92 6.12
N THR A 71 -4.68 6.50 7.35
CA THR A 71 -5.59 7.24 8.26
C THR A 71 -4.90 8.51 8.75
N ASP A 72 -5.69 9.54 9.04
CA ASP A 72 -5.27 10.66 9.88
C ASP A 72 -4.52 10.22 11.16
N GLY A 73 -3.65 11.08 11.67
CA GLY A 73 -2.85 10.77 12.84
C GLY A 73 -2.23 12.02 13.43
N LYS A 74 -1.42 11.85 14.48
CA LYS A 74 -0.81 12.99 15.18
C LYS A 74 0.14 13.83 14.31
N ALA A 75 0.61 13.28 13.19
CA ALA A 75 1.55 13.95 12.30
C ALA A 75 0.88 14.99 11.39
N SER A 76 -0.30 14.66 10.84
CA SER A 76 -1.06 15.57 9.97
C SER A 76 -2.51 15.10 9.79
N PRO A 77 -3.45 16.04 9.59
CA PRO A 77 -4.76 15.72 9.04
C PRO A 77 -4.63 15.23 7.60
N MET A 78 -5.67 14.53 7.12
CA MET A 78 -5.80 14.23 5.69
C MET A 78 -6.32 15.47 4.95
N PRO A 79 -5.93 15.67 3.68
CA PRO A 79 -6.61 16.62 2.81
C PRO A 79 -8.11 16.33 2.68
N GLU A 80 -8.88 17.34 2.31
CA GLU A 80 -10.30 17.19 2.03
C GLU A 80 -10.53 16.17 0.90
N GLY A 81 -11.48 15.24 1.09
CA GLY A 81 -11.79 14.17 0.14
C GLY A 81 -10.89 12.93 0.23
N GLU A 82 -9.81 12.96 1.01
CA GLU A 82 -8.92 11.80 1.22
C GLU A 82 -9.19 11.04 2.52
N ASP A 83 -10.34 11.27 3.16
CA ASP A 83 -10.76 10.45 4.30
C ASP A 83 -11.14 9.02 3.86
N LEU A 84 -11.11 8.07 4.81
CA LEU A 84 -11.32 6.67 4.48
C LEU A 84 -12.74 6.36 3.99
N ALA A 85 -13.76 7.12 4.38
CA ALA A 85 -15.11 6.88 3.89
C ALA A 85 -15.22 7.28 2.42
N SER A 86 -14.70 8.47 2.08
CA SER A 86 -14.62 8.96 0.69
C SER A 86 -13.84 8.01 -0.22
N LEU A 87 -12.63 7.61 0.19
CA LEU A 87 -11.81 6.66 -0.56
C LEU A 87 -12.45 5.26 -0.59
N GLY A 88 -13.09 4.86 0.52
CA GLY A 88 -13.74 3.57 0.66
C GLY A 88 -14.95 3.39 -0.24
N ALA A 89 -15.65 4.46 -0.59
CA ALA A 89 -16.79 4.45 -1.49
C ALA A 89 -16.45 3.92 -2.90
N HIS A 90 -15.19 4.02 -3.34
CA HIS A 90 -14.73 3.46 -4.61
C HIS A 90 -14.63 1.93 -4.64
N ARG A 91 -14.63 1.28 -3.47
CA ARG A 91 -14.51 -0.19 -3.33
C ARG A 91 -13.26 -0.80 -4.00
N ALA A 92 -12.22 0.02 -4.20
CA ALA A 92 -10.93 -0.38 -4.75
C ALA A 92 -10.11 -1.23 -3.77
N THR A 93 -8.99 -1.80 -4.22
CA THR A 93 -8.02 -2.39 -3.28
C THR A 93 -7.33 -1.26 -2.50
N LEU A 94 -7.40 -1.27 -1.17
CA LEU A 94 -6.77 -0.26 -0.31
C LEU A 94 -5.47 -0.79 0.28
N ALA A 95 -4.40 0.01 0.22
CA ALA A 95 -3.13 -0.24 0.90
C ALA A 95 -2.84 0.88 1.93
N LEU A 96 -3.22 0.62 3.18
CA LEU A 96 -3.18 1.59 4.27
C LEU A 96 -1.85 1.54 5.01
N HIS A 97 -1.02 2.55 4.77
CA HIS A 97 0.22 2.79 5.49
C HIS A 97 -0.05 3.56 6.79
N LEU A 98 0.86 3.46 7.77
CA LEU A 98 0.81 4.28 9.00
C LEU A 98 -0.52 4.20 9.80
N SER A 99 -1.32 3.16 9.57
CA SER A 99 -2.73 3.10 10.02
C SER A 99 -2.99 2.03 11.08
N ILE A 100 -2.03 1.17 11.40
CA ILE A 100 -2.26 -0.01 12.26
C ILE A 100 -2.80 0.33 13.66
N ARG A 101 -2.40 1.46 14.23
CA ARG A 101 -2.90 1.94 15.53
C ARG A 101 -4.36 2.40 15.46
N ASN A 102 -4.80 2.79 14.27
CA ASN A 102 -6.15 3.28 13.99
C ASN A 102 -7.02 2.18 13.36
N LEU A 103 -6.68 0.90 13.52
CA LEU A 103 -7.43 -0.21 12.93
C LEU A 103 -8.92 -0.21 13.29
N SER A 104 -9.28 0.28 14.49
CA SER A 104 -10.70 0.42 14.85
C SER A 104 -11.43 1.48 14.02
N LYS A 105 -10.74 2.55 13.61
CA LYS A 105 -11.26 3.56 12.68
C LYS A 105 -11.39 2.98 11.28
N VAL A 106 -10.35 2.29 10.80
CA VAL A 106 -10.34 1.58 9.51
C VAL A 106 -11.56 0.66 9.38
N VAL A 107 -11.78 -0.22 10.36
CA VAL A 107 -12.92 -1.14 10.35
C VAL A 107 -14.25 -0.37 10.32
N ARG A 108 -14.41 0.61 11.20
CA ARG A 108 -15.66 1.39 11.30
C ARG A 108 -16.00 2.11 10.00
N GLU A 109 -15.03 2.74 9.35
CA GLU A 109 -15.25 3.56 8.16
C GLU A 109 -15.36 2.75 6.88
N LEU A 110 -14.68 1.60 6.79
CA LEU A 110 -14.72 0.79 5.57
C LEU A 110 -15.87 -0.24 5.57
N THR A 111 -16.33 -0.71 6.74
CA THR A 111 -17.40 -1.73 6.81
C THR A 111 -18.68 -1.33 6.05
N PRO A 112 -19.18 -0.08 6.12
CA PRO A 112 -20.35 0.33 5.35
C PRO A 112 -20.20 0.23 3.83
N HIS A 113 -18.97 0.29 3.30
CA HIS A 113 -18.71 0.28 1.86
C HIS A 113 -18.33 -1.10 1.33
N TYR A 114 -17.58 -1.88 2.11
CA TYR A 114 -17.03 -3.17 1.68
C TYR A 114 -17.78 -4.38 2.23
N GLY A 115 -18.59 -4.22 3.29
CA GLY A 115 -19.20 -5.34 4.01
C GLY A 115 -18.27 -5.89 5.11
N SER A 116 -18.86 -6.43 6.18
CA SER A 116 -18.11 -6.96 7.33
C SER A 116 -17.29 -8.21 7.01
N ASP A 117 -17.69 -8.94 5.97
CA ASP A 117 -17.02 -10.10 5.40
C ASP A 117 -15.87 -9.75 4.44
N CYS A 118 -15.68 -8.46 4.12
CA CYS A 118 -14.60 -8.04 3.23
C CYS A 118 -13.23 -8.49 3.74
N PRO A 119 -12.43 -9.18 2.92
CA PRO A 119 -11.09 -9.61 3.28
C PRO A 119 -10.16 -8.45 3.67
N VAL A 120 -9.38 -8.70 4.72
CA VAL A 120 -8.32 -7.83 5.20
C VAL A 120 -7.07 -8.66 5.45
N VAL A 121 -5.94 -8.18 4.96
CA VAL A 121 -4.62 -8.77 5.21
C VAL A 121 -3.75 -7.74 5.90
N VAL A 122 -3.21 -8.08 7.06
CA VAL A 122 -2.22 -7.25 7.75
C VAL A 122 -0.86 -7.91 7.63
N VAL A 123 0.07 -7.22 6.98
CA VAL A 123 1.45 -7.68 6.80
C VAL A 123 2.37 -6.85 7.70
N TYR A 124 2.92 -7.48 8.73
CA TYR A 124 3.85 -6.89 9.67
C TYR A 124 5.28 -7.16 9.25
N ARG A 125 6.10 -6.10 9.18
CA ARG A 125 7.52 -6.16 8.80
C ARG A 125 7.77 -7.06 7.59
N VAL A 126 7.03 -6.79 6.51
CA VAL A 126 7.18 -7.51 5.24
C VAL A 126 8.66 -7.57 4.83
N THR A 127 9.14 -8.74 4.43
CA THR A 127 10.51 -9.13 4.09
C THR A 127 11.53 -9.21 5.24
N TRP A 128 11.15 -8.91 6.48
CA TRP A 128 12.04 -9.08 7.63
C TRP A 128 12.02 -10.53 8.14
N PRO A 129 13.05 -10.99 8.87
CA PRO A 129 13.08 -12.35 9.43
C PRO A 129 11.90 -12.69 10.35
N ASP A 130 11.29 -11.69 10.99
CA ASP A 130 10.14 -11.84 11.88
C ASP A 130 8.82 -11.37 11.26
N GLU A 131 8.74 -11.39 9.92
CA GLU A 131 7.52 -11.11 9.16
C GLU A 131 6.33 -11.92 9.70
N LYS A 132 5.17 -11.27 9.75
CA LYS A 132 3.90 -11.95 10.05
C LYS A 132 2.81 -11.49 9.09
N VAL A 133 2.07 -12.45 8.57
CA VAL A 133 0.88 -12.22 7.76
C VAL A 133 -0.35 -12.65 8.56
N ILE A 134 -1.31 -11.73 8.72
CA ILE A 134 -2.55 -11.97 9.45
C ILE A 134 -3.71 -11.78 8.48
N PHE A 135 -4.43 -12.86 8.22
CA PHE A 135 -5.65 -12.85 7.39
C PHE A 135 -6.90 -12.74 8.26
N GLY A 136 -7.85 -11.95 7.79
CA GLY A 136 -9.16 -11.83 8.41
C GLY A 136 -10.14 -11.08 7.54
N THR A 137 -11.18 -10.58 8.17
CA THR A 137 -12.18 -9.72 7.54
C THR A 137 -12.31 -8.42 8.33
N LEU A 138 -13.05 -7.45 7.81
CA LEU A 138 -13.37 -6.24 8.58
C LEU A 138 -14.06 -6.57 9.92
N ALA A 139 -14.78 -7.69 10.02
CA ALA A 139 -15.38 -8.16 11.26
C ALA A 139 -14.36 -8.59 12.33
N ASP A 140 -13.30 -9.31 11.96
CA ASP A 140 -12.45 -10.05 12.91
C ASP A 140 -10.98 -9.59 12.98
N ILE A 141 -10.50 -8.81 12.01
CA ILE A 141 -9.07 -8.51 11.86
C ILE A 141 -8.50 -7.79 13.09
N ARG A 142 -9.33 -6.96 13.76
CA ARG A 142 -8.91 -6.21 14.94
C ARG A 142 -8.52 -7.14 16.09
N GLU A 143 -9.22 -8.25 16.27
CA GLU A 143 -8.95 -9.21 17.33
C GLU A 143 -7.69 -10.01 17.02
N LYS A 144 -7.54 -10.44 15.77
CA LYS A 144 -6.35 -11.18 15.29
C LYS A 144 -5.08 -10.34 15.40
N VAL A 145 -5.13 -9.07 15.01
CA VAL A 145 -4.00 -8.13 15.14
C VAL A 145 -3.62 -7.89 16.60
N ARG A 146 -4.62 -7.77 17.50
CA ARG A 146 -4.38 -7.62 18.94
C ARG A 146 -3.72 -8.85 19.53
N ALA A 147 -4.17 -10.06 19.17
CA ALA A 147 -3.54 -11.31 19.59
C ALA A 147 -2.07 -11.40 19.13
N GLY A 148 -1.78 -10.91 17.92
CA GLY A 148 -0.42 -10.80 17.39
C GLY A 148 0.45 -9.71 18.02
N LYS A 149 -0.10 -8.85 18.89
CA LYS A 149 0.57 -7.69 19.52
C LYS A 149 1.20 -6.72 18.50
N ILE A 150 0.60 -6.60 17.32
CA ILE A 150 1.13 -5.75 16.25
C ILE A 150 0.69 -4.30 16.48
N THR A 151 1.65 -3.39 16.69
CA THR A 151 1.36 -2.00 17.06
C THR A 151 2.03 -0.94 16.17
N ARG A 152 2.96 -1.34 15.30
CA ARG A 152 3.73 -0.50 14.36
C ARG A 152 4.19 -1.33 13.16
N THR A 153 4.74 -0.67 12.14
CA THR A 153 5.41 -1.31 10.98
C THR A 153 4.57 -2.42 10.35
N ALA A 154 3.30 -2.12 10.13
CA ALA A 154 2.37 -3.02 9.47
C ALA A 154 1.62 -2.28 8.38
N LEU A 155 1.46 -2.96 7.26
CA LEU A 155 0.60 -2.56 6.17
C LEU A 155 -0.76 -3.25 6.34
N ILE A 156 -1.85 -2.50 6.21
CA ILE A 156 -3.20 -3.08 6.14
C ILE A 156 -3.64 -3.04 4.68
N LEU A 157 -3.96 -4.20 4.13
CA LEU A 157 -4.55 -4.36 2.82
C LEU A 157 -6.03 -4.72 2.98
N VAL A 158 -6.93 -4.01 2.31
CA VAL A 158 -8.38 -4.25 2.34
C VAL A 158 -8.89 -4.38 0.92
N GLY A 159 -9.72 -5.39 0.65
CA GLY A 159 -10.39 -5.50 -0.65
C GLY A 159 -10.78 -6.93 -0.99
N HIS A 160 -11.78 -7.06 -1.86
CA HIS A 160 -12.28 -8.36 -2.29
C HIS A 160 -11.24 -9.16 -3.12
N VAL A 161 -10.16 -8.52 -3.59
CA VAL A 161 -9.05 -9.20 -4.28
C VAL A 161 -8.33 -10.24 -3.41
N PHE A 162 -8.38 -10.11 -2.09
CA PHE A 162 -7.80 -11.11 -1.16
C PHE A 162 -8.77 -12.23 -0.81
N GLY A 163 -9.95 -12.26 -1.44
CA GLY A 163 -11.01 -13.23 -1.23
C GLY A 163 -10.90 -14.43 -2.17
N ASN A 164 -12.07 -14.87 -2.66
CA ASN A 164 -12.20 -16.07 -3.46
C ASN A 164 -11.41 -15.96 -4.78
N ARG A 165 -10.65 -17.01 -5.11
CA ARG A 165 -9.73 -17.04 -6.28
C ARG A 165 -10.43 -17.34 -7.59
N ASN A 166 -11.75 -17.52 -7.59
CA ASN A 166 -12.55 -17.69 -8.80
C ASN A 166 -12.87 -16.32 -9.40
N PHE A 167 -11.94 -15.79 -10.18
CA PHE A 167 -12.14 -14.62 -11.02
C PHE A 167 -11.84 -14.97 -12.48
N THR A 168 -12.40 -14.20 -13.41
CA THR A 168 -12.17 -14.39 -14.83
C THR A 168 -10.70 -14.11 -15.17
N ASP A 169 -10.05 -15.03 -15.87
CA ASP A 169 -8.65 -14.86 -16.31
C ASP A 169 -8.48 -13.56 -17.09
N SER A 170 -7.34 -12.89 -16.87
CA SER A 170 -6.97 -11.72 -17.67
C SER A 170 -6.86 -12.11 -19.15
N ARG A 171 -7.50 -11.30 -20.01
CA ARG A 171 -7.40 -11.49 -21.47
C ARG A 171 -6.05 -11.04 -22.04
N LEU A 172 -5.17 -10.43 -21.25
CA LEU A 172 -3.87 -9.91 -21.68
C LEU A 172 -3.05 -10.96 -22.45
N TYR A 173 -3.13 -12.23 -22.04
CA TYR A 173 -2.44 -13.34 -22.68
C TYR A 173 -3.36 -14.35 -23.37
N ALA A 174 -4.67 -14.10 -23.39
CA ALA A 174 -5.64 -15.01 -23.98
C ALA A 174 -5.32 -15.25 -25.47
N LYS A 175 -5.39 -16.51 -25.90
CA LYS A 175 -4.96 -16.93 -27.25
C LYS A 175 -5.80 -16.28 -28.35
N ASP A 176 -7.06 -15.99 -28.05
CA ASP A 176 -8.03 -15.35 -28.94
C ASP A 176 -8.04 -13.82 -28.82
N HIS A 177 -7.21 -13.25 -27.95
CA HIS A 177 -7.12 -11.80 -27.78
C HIS A 177 -6.16 -11.20 -28.80
N GLN A 178 -6.69 -10.35 -29.67
CA GLN A 178 -5.89 -9.58 -30.61
C GLN A 178 -5.17 -8.45 -29.89
N HIS A 179 -3.87 -8.36 -30.09
CA HIS A 179 -3.06 -7.20 -29.69
C HIS A 179 -2.09 -6.86 -30.81
N ILE A 180 -1.36 -5.74 -30.68
CA ILE A 180 -0.52 -5.19 -31.77
C ILE A 180 0.55 -6.18 -32.31
N LEU A 181 0.87 -7.23 -31.56
CA LEU A 181 1.82 -8.29 -31.93
C LEU A 181 1.15 -9.67 -32.15
N ARG A 182 -0.18 -9.76 -32.08
CA ARG A 182 -0.96 -10.99 -32.29
C ARG A 182 -2.22 -10.67 -33.09
N HIS A 183 -2.14 -10.90 -34.40
CA HIS A 183 -3.30 -10.92 -35.28
C HIS A 183 -3.94 -12.31 -35.21
N VAL A 184 -5.14 -12.38 -34.63
CA VAL A 184 -5.95 -13.60 -34.62
C VAL A 184 -6.55 -13.73 -36.03
N LYS A 185 -6.19 -14.82 -36.74
CA LYS A 185 -6.74 -15.16 -38.05
C LYS A 185 -8.10 -15.83 -37.92
#